data_AF-A0A6L7SXC4-F1
#
_entry.id   AF-A0A6L7SXC4-F1
#
_cell.length_a   1.000
_cell.length_b   1.000
_cell.length_c   1.000
_cell.angle_alpha   90.00
_cell.angle_beta   90.00
_cell.angle_gamma   90.00
#
_symmetry.space_group_name_H-M   'P 1'
#
loop_
_entity.id
_entity.type
_entity.pdbx_description
1 polymer ?
#
loop_
_entity_poly.entity_id
_entity_poly.type
_entity_poly.pdbx_seq_one_letter_code
_entity_poly.pdbx_strand_id
1 'polypeptide(L)' 'MDLESFRRDFIKGGLRRKDLHGDPIRQFESWFNQAVEAKISDPNAMTLATVGQDRQPSQRMVLLKSFDQKGFVFFTNYG' A
#
# COMPACT_ATOMS: atom_id res chain seq x y z
N MET A 1 3.58 -19.53 -26.34
CA MET A 1 4.23 -19.06 -25.10
C MET A 1 3.36 -19.53 -23.96
N ASP A 2 3.86 -20.48 -23.16
CA ASP A 2 3.10 -21.08 -22.05
C ASP A 2 3.21 -20.18 -20.81
N LEU A 3 2.07 -19.61 -20.42
CA LEU A 3 1.95 -18.64 -19.33
C LEU A 3 1.76 -19.31 -17.96
N GLU A 4 1.51 -20.62 -17.90
CA GLU A 4 1.29 -21.34 -16.63
C GLU A 4 2.52 -21.28 -15.72
N SER A 5 3.72 -21.28 -16.30
CA SER A 5 5.00 -21.19 -15.58
C SER A 5 5.20 -19.87 -14.81
N PHE A 6 4.42 -18.82 -15.11
CA PHE A 6 4.46 -17.53 -14.39
C PHE A 6 3.53 -17.48 -13.17
N ARG A 7 2.70 -18.51 -12.96
CA ARG A 7 1.75 -18.53 -11.86
C ARG A 7 2.51 -18.61 -10.54
N ARG A 8 2.64 -17.47 -9.86
CA ARG A 8 3.13 -17.43 -8.48
C ARG A 8 2.11 -18.09 -7.58
N ASP A 9 2.54 -19.13 -6.89
CA ASP A 9 1.78 -19.75 -5.82
C ASP A 9 1.76 -18.81 -4.61
N PHE A 10 0.61 -18.14 -4.39
CA PHE A 10 0.36 -17.27 -3.23
C PHE A 10 0.11 -18.09 -1.95
N ILE A 11 0.96 -19.09 -1.68
CA ILE A 11 0.77 -20.06 -0.57
C ILE A 11 1.50 -19.59 0.70
N LYS A 12 2.34 -18.55 0.62
CA LYS A 12 3.07 -18.00 1.77
C LYS A 12 2.15 -17.13 2.64
N GLY A 13 1.67 -17.71 3.74
CA GLY A 13 1.01 -17.01 4.83
C GLY A 13 -0.46 -16.68 4.52
N GLY A 14 -1.37 -17.10 5.39
CA GLY A 14 -2.79 -16.77 5.28
C GLY A 14 -3.14 -15.54 6.13
N LEU A 15 -4.08 -14.73 5.66
CA LEU A 15 -4.61 -13.60 6.43
C LEU A 15 -5.95 -14.00 7.07
N ARG A 16 -5.97 -14.14 8.40
CA ARG A 16 -7.19 -14.47 9.15
C ARG A 16 -7.56 -13.28 10.05
N ARG A 17 -8.85 -13.01 10.22
CA ARG A 17 -9.33 -11.88 11.05
C ARG A 17 -8.76 -11.87 12.46
N LYS A 18 -8.60 -13.06 13.07
CA LYS A 18 -8.03 -13.20 14.42
C LYS A 18 -6.56 -12.78 14.53
N ASP A 19 -5.85 -12.73 13.41
CA ASP A 19 -4.44 -12.35 13.35
C ASP A 19 -4.29 -10.83 13.07
N LEU A 20 -5.41 -10.10 12.86
CA LEU A 20 -5.42 -8.66 12.61
C LEU A 20 -5.49 -7.85 13.90
N HIS A 21 -4.77 -6.74 13.94
CA HIS A 21 -4.89 -5.75 14.99
C HIS A 21 -6.25 -5.01 14.90
N GLY A 22 -6.89 -4.75 16.03
CA GLY A 22 -8.20 -4.08 16.08
C GLY A 22 -8.19 -2.61 15.65
N ASP A 23 -7.05 -1.94 15.82
CA ASP A 23 -6.76 -0.62 15.25
C ASP A 23 -6.09 -0.77 13.86
N PRO A 24 -6.70 -0.25 12.78
CA PRO A 24 -6.18 -0.35 11.42
C PRO A 24 -4.87 0.43 11.19
N ILE A 25 -4.62 1.51 11.91
CA ILE A 25 -3.37 2.28 11.78
C ILE A 25 -2.21 1.47 12.35
N ARG A 26 -2.40 0.82 13.51
CA ARG A 26 -1.42 -0.12 14.07
C ARG A 26 -1.24 -1.36 13.18
N GLN A 27 -2.29 -1.84 12.53
CA GLN A 27 -2.17 -2.91 11.55
C GLN A 27 -1.30 -2.49 10.36
N PHE A 28 -1.51 -1.29 9.83
CA PHE A 28 -0.69 -0.72 8.77
C PHE A 28 0.77 -0.57 9.21
N GLU A 29 1.02 -0.02 10.41
CA GLU A 29 2.37 0.14 10.96
C GLU A 29 3.12 -1.20 11.02
N SER A 30 2.46 -2.27 11.48
CA SER A 30 3.03 -3.61 11.51
C SER A 30 3.44 -4.09 10.11
N TRP A 31 2.58 -3.93 9.10
CA TRP A 31 2.89 -4.33 7.72
C TRP A 31 3.95 -3.45 7.07
N PHE A 32 3.94 -2.15 7.35
CA PHE A 32 4.95 -1.22 6.86
C PHE A 32 6.33 -1.60 7.39
N ASN A 33 6.44 -1.90 8.69
CA ASN A 33 7.69 -2.35 9.31
C ASN A 33 8.15 -3.70 8.71
N GLN A 34 7.24 -4.64 8.48
CA GLN A 34 7.57 -5.90 7.79
C GLN A 34 8.12 -5.67 6.37
N ALA A 35 7.55 -4.72 5.62
CA ALA A 35 8.04 -4.38 4.28
C ALA A 35 9.46 -3.77 4.33
N VAL A 36 9.72 -2.90 5.32
CA VAL A 36 11.06 -2.34 5.59
C VAL A 36 12.06 -3.43 5.96
N GLU A 37 11.70 -4.32 6.89
CA GLU A 37 12.54 -5.45 7.32
C GLU A 37 12.83 -6.42 6.18
N ALA A 38 11.84 -6.67 5.32
CA ALA A 38 11.98 -7.47 4.11
C ALA A 38 12.78 -6.79 2.99
N LYS A 39 13.23 -5.53 3.20
CA LYS A 39 14.02 -4.75 2.24
C LYS A 39 13.34 -4.60 0.88
N ILE A 40 12.01 -4.44 0.89
CA ILE A 40 11.27 -4.11 -0.33
C ILE A 40 11.71 -2.71 -0.79
N SER A 41 11.92 -2.53 -2.10
CA SER A 41 12.25 -1.21 -2.65
C SER A 41 11.08 -0.26 -2.46
N ASP A 42 11.38 0.97 -2.04
CA ASP A 42 10.43 2.07 -1.90
C ASP A 42 9.15 1.66 -1.13
N PRO A 43 9.26 1.14 0.11
CA PRO A 43 8.11 0.61 0.85
C PRO A 43 7.07 1.68 1.19
N ASN A 44 7.45 2.96 1.10
CA ASN A 44 6.57 4.11 1.26
C ASN A 44 6.00 4.65 -0.06
N ALA A 45 6.32 4.06 -1.21
CA ALA A 45 5.68 4.41 -2.47
C ALA A 45 4.25 3.87 -2.51
N MET A 46 3.31 4.72 -2.90
CA MET A 46 1.90 4.38 -2.99
C MET A 46 1.28 4.96 -4.26
N THR A 47 0.27 4.27 -4.80
CA THR A 47 -0.53 4.77 -5.91
C THR A 47 -1.67 5.61 -5.35
N LEU A 48 -1.69 6.90 -5.68
CA LEU A 48 -2.79 7.80 -5.38
C LEU A 48 -3.72 7.88 -6.58
N ALA A 49 -5.00 7.54 -6.38
CA ALA A 49 -6.05 7.73 -7.36
C ALA A 49 -6.94 8.93 -6.95
N THR A 50 -7.19 9.84 -7.88
CA THR A 50 -8.07 11.00 -7.70
C THR A 50 -9.05 11.12 -8.86
N VAL A 51 -10.15 11.84 -8.65
CA VAL A 51 -11.20 12.07 -9.65
C VAL A 51 -11.42 13.57 -9.77
N GLY A 52 -11.40 14.08 -11.00
CA GLY A 52 -11.69 15.48 -11.32
C GLY A 52 -13.18 15.75 -11.57
N GLN A 53 -13.49 16.94 -12.06
CA GLN A 53 -14.87 17.33 -12.41
C GLN A 53 -15.45 16.52 -13.58
N ASP A 54 -14.59 15.97 -14.45
CA ASP A 54 -14.95 15.07 -15.55
C ASP A 54 -15.42 13.68 -15.08
N ARG A 55 -15.35 13.42 -13.76
CA ARG A 55 -15.68 12.14 -13.11
C ARG A 55 -14.81 10.97 -13.59
N GLN A 56 -13.65 11.26 -14.16
CA GLN A 56 -12.77 10.23 -14.66
C GLN A 56 -11.56 10.04 -13.74
N PRO A 57 -11.31 8.82 -13.23
CA PRO A 57 -10.17 8.56 -12.36
C PRO A 57 -8.83 8.74 -13.08
N SER A 58 -7.88 9.35 -12.38
CA SER A 58 -6.47 9.36 -12.73
C SER A 58 -5.65 8.78 -11.57
N GLN A 59 -4.49 8.18 -11.88
CA GLN A 59 -3.60 7.63 -10.86
C GLN A 59 -2.14 7.99 -11.11
N ARG A 60 -1.36 8.14 -10.02
CA ARG A 60 0.08 8.42 -10.05
C ARG A 60 0.76 7.86 -8.82
N MET A 61 2.06 7.61 -8.93
CA MET A 61 2.87 7.27 -7.76
C MET A 61 3.15 8.53 -6.93
N VAL A 62 3.04 8.41 -5.61
CA VAL A 62 3.46 9.40 -4.61
C VAL A 62 4.21 8.68 -3.48
N LEU A 63 4.93 9.45 -2.66
CA LEU A 63 5.62 8.91 -1.49
C LEU A 63 4.87 9.29 -0.22
N LEU A 64 4.51 8.28 0.58
CA LEU A 64 4.04 8.47 1.94
C LEU A 64 5.17 9.09 2.79
N LYS A 65 4.83 10.14 3.53
CA LYS A 65 5.77 10.91 4.37
C LYS A 65 5.55 10.65 5.86
N SER A 66 4.30 10.54 6.28
CA SER A 66 3.94 10.16 7.64
C SER A 66 2.54 9.56 7.66
N PHE A 67 2.21 8.87 8.74
CA PHE A 67 0.86 8.42 9.04
C PHE A 67 0.65 8.45 10.55
N ASP A 68 -0.58 8.74 10.97
CA ASP A 68 -0.99 8.70 12.36
C ASP A 68 -2.50 8.38 12.45
N GLN A 69 -3.10 8.57 13.63
CA GLN A 69 -4.52 8.32 13.86
C GLN A 69 -5.46 9.20 13.01
N LYS A 70 -4.97 10.27 12.39
CA LYS A 70 -5.73 11.12 11.46
C LYS A 70 -5.62 10.65 10.01
N GLY A 71 -4.70 9.74 9.70
CA GLY A 71 -4.56 9.14 8.37
C GLY A 71 -3.15 9.27 7.79
N PHE A 72 -3.08 9.35 6.46
CA PHE A 72 -1.84 9.26 5.69
C PHE A 72 -1.49 10.60 5.06
N VAL A 73 -0.23 11.01 5.16
CA VAL A 73 0.28 12.29 4.65
C VAL A 73 1.29 12.07 3.54
N PHE A 74 1.08 12.77 2.43
CA PHE A 74 2.03 12.85 1.31
C PHE A 74 2.15 14.31 0.86
N PHE A 75 3.24 14.65 0.18
CA PHE A 75 3.44 15.97 -0.41
C PHE A 75 3.38 15.90 -1.92
N THR A 76 2.89 16.97 -2.54
CA THR A 76 2.77 17.10 -3.99
C THR A 76 2.87 18.55 -4.41
N ASN A 77 2.92 18.80 -5.71
CA ASN A 77 2.84 20.14 -6.28
C ASN A 77 1.36 20.53 -6.45
N TYR A 78 1.01 21.77 -6.13
CA TYR A 78 -0.35 22.29 -6.30
C TYR A 78 -0.69 22.68 -7.74
N GLY A 79 0.30 22.72 -8.64
CA GLY A 79 0.12 23.20 -10.01
C GLY A 79 0.21 24.72 -10.09
#